data_AF-A0A2U0TCJ8-F1
#
_entry.id   AF-A0A2U0TCJ8-F1
#
_cell.length_a   1.000
_cell.length_b   1.000
_cell.length_c   1.000
_cell.angle_alpha   90.00
_cell.angle_beta   90.00
_cell.angle_gamma   90.00
#
_symmetry.space_group_name_H-M   'P 1'
#
loop_
_entity.id
_entity.type
_entity.pdbx_description
1 polymer ?
#
loop_
_entity_poly.entity_id
_entity_poly.type
_entity_poly.pdbx_seq_one_letter_code
_entity_poly.pdbx_strand_id
1 'polypeptide(L)' 'MDNSLEILLRLSQVPRLGAAAIQDLLAQISLSTLCDYDRDALRAMGWTSAQIQRWFCPEQKFIEPILEWRSRHGNHI' A
#
# COMPACT_ATOMS: atom_id res chain seq x y z
N MET A 1 6.00 -13.77 6.70
CA MET A 1 6.15 -12.44 7.30
C MET A 1 5.24 -11.50 6.55
N ASP A 2 4.15 -11.11 7.17
CA ASP A 2 3.00 -10.47 6.52
C ASP A 2 3.30 -9.04 6.05
N ASN A 3 3.97 -8.90 4.89
CA ASN A 3 4.20 -7.60 4.22
C ASN A 3 2.89 -6.88 3.82
N SER A 4 1.74 -7.54 3.96
CA SER A 4 0.42 -7.02 3.65
C SER A 4 0.11 -5.72 4.40
N LEU A 5 0.55 -5.60 5.66
CA LEU A 5 0.25 -4.42 6.48
C LEU A 5 1.04 -3.20 6.00
N GLU A 6 2.32 -3.37 5.67
CA GLU A 6 3.14 -2.31 5.07
C GLU A 6 2.59 -1.86 3.71
N ILE A 7 2.13 -2.81 2.89
CA ILE A 7 1.50 -2.54 1.61
C ILE A 7 0.21 -1.71 1.80
N LEU A 8 -0.67 -2.11 2.73
CA LEU A 8 -1.89 -1.37 3.02
C LEU A 8 -1.60 0.05 3.55
N LEU A 9 -0.55 0.20 4.36
CA LEU A 9 -0.11 1.52 4.83
C LEU A 9 0.37 2.41 3.68
N ARG A 10 1.16 1.85 2.75
CA ARG A 10 1.57 2.57 1.53
C ARG A 10 0.34 2.97 0.71
N LEU A 11 -0.62 2.06 0.54
CA LEU A 11 -1.88 2.34 -0.19
C LEU A 11 -2.68 3.46 0.45
N SER A 12 -2.79 3.48 1.78
CA SER A 12 -3.53 4.53 2.49
C SER A 12 -2.91 5.92 2.36
N GLN A 13 -1.63 6.02 1.99
CA GLN A 13 -0.96 7.30 1.73
C GLN A 13 -1.17 7.80 0.29
N VAL A 14 -1.68 6.94 -0.60
CA VAL A 14 -1.88 7.28 -2.00
C VAL A 14 -3.10 8.19 -2.12
N PRO A 15 -2.93 9.45 -2.57
CA PRO A 15 -4.05 10.38 -2.68
C PRO A 15 -5.09 9.85 -3.68
N ARG A 16 -6.37 10.06 -3.38
CA ARG A 16 -7.51 9.56 -4.18
C ARG A 16 -7.64 8.04 -4.28
N LEU A 17 -6.82 7.27 -3.56
CA LEU A 17 -7.00 5.83 -3.41
C LEU A 17 -7.76 5.57 -2.10
N GLY A 18 -9.09 5.66 -2.17
CA GLY A 18 -9.95 5.39 -1.01
C GLY A 18 -10.08 3.90 -0.72
N ALA A 19 -10.60 3.55 0.45
CA ALA A 19 -10.84 2.17 0.86
C ALA A 19 -11.65 1.36 -0.18
N ALA A 20 -12.61 2.00 -0.86
CA ALA A 20 -13.40 1.37 -1.92
C ALA A 20 -12.56 0.99 -3.16
N ALA A 21 -11.64 1.87 -3.60
CA ALA A 21 -10.76 1.59 -4.73
C ALA A 21 -9.72 0.51 -4.37
N ILE A 22 -9.25 0.49 -3.12
CA ILE A 22 -8.37 -0.55 -2.61
C ILE A 22 -9.11 -1.89 -2.57
N GLN A 23 -10.36 -1.93 -2.10
CA GLN A 23 -11.16 -3.16 -2.07
C GLN A 23 -11.46 -3.69 -3.46
N ASP A 24 -11.81 -2.83 -4.42
CA ASP A 24 -12.05 -3.22 -5.80
C ASP A 24 -10.78 -3.80 -6.44
N LEU A 25 -9.64 -3.15 -6.17
CA LEU A 25 -8.34 -3.63 -6.62
C LEU A 25 -7.95 -4.96 -5.95
N LEU A 26 -8.20 -5.12 -4.65
CA LEU A 26 -7.99 -6.38 -3.92
C LEU A 26 -8.94 -7.50 -4.36
N ALA A 27 -10.09 -7.16 -4.93
CA ALA A 27 -11.04 -8.13 -5.50
C ALA A 27 -10.55 -8.65 -6.87
N GLN A 28 -9.78 -7.85 -7.61
CA GLN A 28 -9.26 -8.21 -8.93
C GLN A 28 -7.85 -8.83 -8.86
N ILE A 29 -6.98 -8.33 -7.98
CA ILE A 29 -5.58 -8.74 -7.87
C ILE A 29 -5.15 -8.93 -6.40
N SER A 30 -4.25 -9.88 -6.16
CA SER A 30 -3.65 -10.07 -4.84
C SER A 30 -2.63 -8.98 -4.53
N LEU A 31 -2.45 -8.66 -3.24
CA LEU A 31 -1.44 -7.69 -2.78
C LEU A 31 -0.02 -8.02 -3.26
N SER A 32 0.31 -9.31 -3.35
CA SER A 32 1.59 -9.79 -3.86
C SER A 32 1.78 -9.42 -5.34
N THR A 33 0.74 -9.58 -6.15
CA THR A 33 0.73 -9.19 -7.57
C THR A 33 0.84 -7.68 -7.73
N LEU A 34 0.13 -6.92 -6.89
CA LEU A 34 0.25 -5.46 -6.89
C LEU A 34 1.67 -5.00 -6.57
N CYS A 35 2.35 -5.67 -5.62
CA CYS A 35 3.72 -5.34 -5.24
C CYS A 35 4.73 -5.64 -6.36
N ASP A 36 4.41 -6.60 -7.24
CA ASP A 36 5.23 -6.96 -8.40
C ASP A 36 5.03 -5.97 -9.57
N TYR A 37 3.97 -5.17 -9.55
CA TYR A 37 3.68 -4.25 -10.65
C TYR A 37 4.63 -3.05 -10.71
N ASP A 38 5.18 -2.87 -11.91
CA ASP A 38 5.88 -1.66 -12.32
C ASP A 38 4.95 -0.46 -12.51
N ARG A 39 5.58 0.73 -12.61
CA ARG A 39 4.89 2.01 -12.85
C ARG A 39 3.95 1.96 -14.05
N ASP A 40 4.35 1.31 -15.14
CA ASP A 40 3.53 1.19 -16.35
C ASP A 40 2.30 0.29 -16.14
N ALA A 41 2.43 -0.80 -15.38
CA ALA A 41 1.30 -1.67 -15.05
C ALA A 41 0.29 -0.95 -14.14
N LEU A 42 0.77 -0.20 -13.14
CA LEU A 42 -0.09 0.64 -12.31
C LEU A 42 -0.80 1.73 -13.14
N ARG A 43 -0.08 2.34 -14.10
CA ARG A 43 -0.67 3.34 -15.01
C ARG A 43 -1.75 2.72 -15.91
N ALA A 44 -1.56 1.48 -16.38
CA ALA A 44 -2.55 0.74 -17.15
C ALA A 44 -3.81 0.41 -16.32
N MET A 45 -3.68 0.24 -15.01
CA MET A 45 -4.82 0.12 -14.07
C MET A 45 -5.55 1.44 -13.80
N GLY A 46 -5.14 2.54 -14.43
CA GLY A 46 -5.75 3.85 -14.23
C GLY A 46 -5.19 4.64 -13.05
N TRP A 47 -4.05 4.23 -12.48
CA TRP A 47 -3.37 5.03 -11.47
C TRP A 47 -2.72 6.25 -12.11
N THR A 48 -2.85 7.39 -11.43
CA THR A 48 -2.23 8.65 -11.85
C THR A 48 -0.75 8.69 -11.49
N SER A 49 0.03 9.51 -12.21
CA SER A 49 1.47 9.68 -11.97
C SER A 49 1.80 10.05 -10.52
N ALA A 50 0.97 10.89 -9.88
CA ALA A 50 1.13 11.26 -8.47
C ALA A 50 0.91 10.07 -7.53
N GLN A 51 -0.03 9.18 -7.84
CA GLN A 51 -0.31 7.98 -7.05
C GLN A 51 0.83 6.97 -7.16
N ILE A 52 1.32 6.74 -8.38
CA ILE A 52 2.48 5.87 -8.65
C ILE A 52 3.72 6.43 -7.94
N GLN A 53 3.98 7.73 -8.06
CA GLN A 53 5.11 8.36 -7.39
C GLN A 53 5.02 8.20 -5.86
N ARG A 54 3.82 8.35 -5.28
CA ARG A 54 3.60 8.18 -3.85
C ARG A 54 3.72 6.73 -3.38
N TRP A 55 3.31 5.79 -4.22
CA TRP A 55 3.44 4.36 -4.00
C TRP A 55 4.90 3.91 -3.96
N PHE A 56 5.71 4.39 -4.91
CA PHE A 56 7.15 4.09 -4.98
C PHE A 56 7.99 4.92 -4.00
N CYS A 57 7.50 6.09 -3.58
CA CYS A 57 8.14 6.96 -2.59
C CYS A 57 7.17 7.26 -1.43
N PRO A 58 6.86 6.25 -0.59
CA PRO A 58 5.97 6.43 0.54
C PRO A 58 6.67 7.23 1.64
N GLU A 59 5.90 8.00 2.39
CA GLU A 59 6.44 8.75 3.53
C GLU A 59 6.70 7.82 4.70
N GLN A 60 7.97 7.48 4.89
CA GLN A 60 8.44 6.65 6.00
C GLN A 60 7.97 7.19 7.36
N LYS A 61 7.88 8.52 7.54
CA LYS A 61 7.41 9.16 8.78
C LYS A 61 6.04 8.68 9.29
N PHE A 62 5.20 8.14 8.41
CA PHE A 62 3.91 7.56 8.78
C PHE A 62 3.92 6.03 8.84
N ILE A 63 4.87 5.38 8.17
CA ILE A 63 5.05 3.92 8.19
C ILE A 63 5.81 3.50 9.44
N GLU A 64 6.92 4.17 9.72
CA GLU A 64 7.84 3.92 10.84
C GLU A 64 7.12 3.78 12.19
N PRO A 65 6.23 4.70 12.63
CA PRO A 65 5.53 4.54 13.90
C PRO A 65 4.56 3.35 13.93
N ILE A 66 3.98 2.97 12.79
CA ILE A 66 3.04 1.84 12.70
C ILE A 66 3.80 0.51 12.63
N LEU A 67 4.97 0.54 11.99
CA LEU A 67 5.91 -0.58 11.96
C LEU A 67 6.50 -0.81 13.35
N GLU A 68 6.85 0.25 14.06
CA GLU A 68 7.22 0.20 15.48
C GLU A 68 6.08 -0.29 16.35
N TRP A 69 4.84 0.17 16.11
CA TRP A 69 3.66 -0.30 16.84
C TRP A 69 3.46 -1.80 16.62
N ARG A 70 3.56 -2.28 15.37
CA ARG A 70 3.52 -3.71 15.01
C ARG A 70 4.68 -4.50 15.62
N SER A 71 5.89 -3.96 15.59
CA SER A 71 7.08 -4.60 16.16
C SER A 71 7.03 -4.66 17.69
N ARG A 72 6.36 -3.70 18.34
CA ARG A 72 6.11 -3.70 19.78
C ARG A 72 4.89 -4.58 20.16
N HIS A 73 3.92 -4.73 19.26
CA HIS A 73 2.75 -5.61 19.42
C HIS A 73 3.01 -7.06 18.97
N GLY A 74 4.12 -7.65 19.43
CA GLY A 74 4.14 -9.06 19.79
C GLY A 74 3.36 -9.34 21.08
N ASN A 75 2.43 -8.46 21.49
CA ASN A 75 1.64 -8.60 22.70
C ASN A 75 0.16 -8.68 22.34
N HIS A 76 -0.36 -9.89 22.53
CA HIS A 76 -1.77 -10.25 22.68
C HIS A 76 -2.64 -9.07 23.13
N ILE A 77 -3.68 -8.78 22.35
CA ILE A 77 -4.99 -8.46 22.92
C ILE A 77 -6.06 -9.09 22.04
#